data_AF-A0A840TNF7-F1
#
_entry.id   AF-A0A840TNF7-F1
#
_cell.length_a   1.000
_cell.length_b   1.000
_cell.length_c   1.000
_cell.angle_alpha   90.00
_cell.angle_beta   90.00
_cell.angle_gamma   90.00
#
_symmetry.space_group_name_H-M   'P 1'
#
loop_
_entity.id
_entity.type
_entity.pdbx_description
1 polymer ?
#
loop_
_entity_poly.entity_id
_entity_poly.type
_entity_poly.pdbx_seq_one_letter_code
_entity_poly.pdbx_strand_id
1 'polypeptide(L)'
;MNAIAYSTLNYFKTEIDLKDGRYPYIFIRKNGGGLISNFINTPSIIQQIGGIDLISMAQNPILTVEYNYDELCTYFEIIDPNKLCLKINEAIAAYINLLWLIKDNSVCSTQCWLNVDGKISRNSRRDFFSNCNGTYCDVAFSLAELNKVVASHKRLTEFISKKDYGNNINLDDPILRSPSINPSDLNFAKYIYNRVERAFKFLHLARSHSFLPMKISFYIVILECLFTTENHEITHKVSERATIYLGGDKNVKLNNFKRIKEAYDIRSKYMHGQALKKNIDYNELCRISKSTDDIVRKILNKVLFEDGEIFMKKDDELASHYNTLIFT
;
A
#
# COMPACT_ATOMS: atom_id res chain seq x y z
N MET A 1 -1.75 6.83 29.89
CA MET A 1 -0.42 7.43 29.60
C MET A 1 -0.46 8.13 28.24
N ASN A 2 0.39 9.13 27.98
CA ASN A 2 0.44 9.75 26.65
C ASN A 2 1.36 8.93 25.74
N ALA A 3 0.84 8.51 24.59
CA ALA A 3 1.58 7.78 23.58
C ALA A 3 1.71 8.63 22.32
N ILE A 4 2.94 8.72 21.80
CA ILE A 4 3.21 9.48 20.59
C ILE A 4 4.03 8.60 19.65
N ALA A 5 3.43 8.23 18.52
CA ALA A 5 4.16 7.62 17.43
C ALA A 5 4.53 8.65 16.37
N TYR A 6 5.65 8.44 15.70
CA TYR A 6 6.07 9.27 14.58
C TYR A 6 6.81 8.47 13.53
N SER A 7 6.79 8.99 12.31
CA SER A 7 7.35 8.36 11.11
C SER A 7 7.71 9.42 10.10
N THR A 8 8.91 9.36 9.54
CA THR A 8 9.33 10.28 8.48
C THR A 8 8.71 9.88 7.14
N LEU A 9 8.27 10.87 6.37
CA LEU A 9 7.74 10.69 5.02
C LEU A 9 8.78 11.17 4.01
N ASN A 10 9.43 10.23 3.33
CA ASN A 10 10.33 10.55 2.23
C ASN A 10 9.49 10.84 0.98
N TYR A 11 9.99 11.73 0.12
CA TYR A 11 9.36 12.09 -1.16
C TYR A 11 7.96 12.71 -1.06
N PHE A 12 7.60 13.22 0.11
CA PHE A 12 6.32 13.87 0.37
C PHE A 12 6.52 15.37 0.55
N LYS A 13 5.66 16.17 -0.06
CA LYS A 13 5.55 17.61 0.17
C LYS A 13 4.12 17.98 0.53
N THR A 14 3.97 18.90 1.48
CA THR A 14 2.68 19.53 1.81
C THR A 14 2.96 20.94 2.32
N GLU A 15 2.06 21.86 2.02
CA GLU A 15 2.09 23.22 2.56
C GLU A 15 1.34 23.34 3.89
N ILE A 16 0.64 22.28 4.32
CA ILE A 16 -0.38 22.35 5.36
C ILE A 16 0.03 21.51 6.57
N ASP A 17 -0.08 22.09 7.76
CA ASP A 17 -0.15 21.37 9.03
C ASP A 17 -1.56 20.81 9.21
N LEU A 18 -1.71 19.49 9.08
CA LEU A 18 -2.98 18.84 9.30
C LEU A 18 -3.19 18.59 10.79
N LYS A 19 -3.90 19.52 11.44
CA LYS A 19 -4.38 19.33 12.82
C LYS A 19 -5.69 18.55 12.89
N ASP A 20 -6.47 18.50 11.80
CA ASP A 20 -7.85 17.98 11.80
C ASP A 20 -8.11 16.85 10.76
N GLY A 21 -7.12 15.98 10.53
CA GLY A 21 -7.29 14.81 9.66
C GLY A 21 -7.53 13.53 10.46
N ARG A 22 -8.80 13.11 10.65
CA ARG A 22 -9.09 11.82 11.29
C ARG A 22 -8.87 10.67 10.32
N TYR A 23 -7.74 9.97 10.45
CA TYR A 23 -7.59 8.65 9.85
C TYR A 23 -6.47 7.80 10.49
N PRO A 24 -6.73 6.57 10.96
CA PRO A 24 -7.09 6.41 12.36
C PRO A 24 -5.99 7.04 13.25
N TYR A 25 -6.24 8.24 13.76
CA TYR A 25 -5.34 8.97 14.67
C TYR A 25 -4.02 9.51 14.04
N ILE A 26 -3.87 9.46 12.72
CA ILE A 26 -2.69 9.97 12.01
C ILE A 26 -2.83 11.47 11.71
N PHE A 27 -1.92 12.27 12.23
CA PHE A 27 -1.71 13.68 11.93
C PHE A 27 -0.47 13.85 11.06
N ILE A 28 -0.60 14.53 9.92
CA ILE A 28 0.55 14.91 9.10
C ILE A 28 1.00 16.32 9.50
N ARG A 29 2.23 16.45 9.97
CA ARG A 29 2.79 17.73 10.39
C ARG A 29 3.94 18.12 9.48
N LYS A 30 3.96 19.40 9.10
CA LYS A 30 5.09 20.00 8.41
C LYS A 30 6.24 20.11 9.40
N ASN A 31 7.45 20.10 8.85
CA ASN A 31 8.62 20.40 9.65
C ASN A 31 8.68 21.89 9.99
N GLY A 32 8.60 22.18 11.28
CA GLY A 32 9.03 23.43 11.88
C GLY A 32 9.79 23.07 13.14
N GLY A 33 11.03 23.57 13.28
CA GLY A 33 11.98 23.18 14.34
C GLY A 33 11.46 23.26 15.79
N GLY A 34 10.30 23.87 16.03
CA GLY A 34 9.60 23.88 17.32
C GLY A 34 8.93 22.55 17.70
N LEU A 35 8.47 21.73 16.75
CA LEU A 35 7.76 20.47 17.05
C LEU A 35 8.71 19.39 17.54
N ILE A 36 9.78 19.12 16.77
CA ILE A 36 10.81 18.15 17.16
C ILE A 36 11.48 18.55 18.48
N SER A 37 11.76 19.84 18.68
CA SER A 37 12.31 20.31 19.96
C SER A 37 11.30 20.09 21.09
N ASN A 38 10.05 20.54 20.98
CA ASN A 38 9.06 20.35 22.06
C ASN A 38 8.80 18.88 22.43
N PHE A 39 8.97 17.93 21.50
CA PHE A 39 8.74 16.50 21.74
C PHE A 39 9.99 15.67 22.05
N ILE A 40 11.17 16.08 21.56
CA ILE A 40 12.45 15.36 21.65
C ILE A 40 13.47 16.19 22.45
N ASN A 41 13.04 16.92 23.47
CA ASN A 41 13.94 17.80 24.25
C ASN A 41 14.63 17.12 25.43
N THR A 42 14.34 15.85 25.72
CA THR A 42 15.07 15.12 26.77
C THR A 42 16.29 14.41 26.18
N PRO A 43 17.51 14.62 26.72
CA PRO A 43 18.73 13.94 26.26
C PRO A 43 18.60 12.41 26.16
N SER A 44 17.79 11.79 27.03
CA SER A 44 17.51 10.35 27.03
C SER A 44 16.75 9.87 25.79
N ILE A 45 15.82 10.67 25.24
CA ILE A 45 15.08 10.33 24.02
C ILE A 45 15.99 10.51 22.80
N ILE A 46 16.78 11.58 22.77
CA ILE A 46 17.76 11.83 21.70
C ILE A 46 18.73 10.65 21.57
N GLN A 47 19.23 10.15 22.71
CA GLN A 47 20.13 9.00 22.75
C GLN A 47 19.46 7.71 22.23
N GLN A 48 18.17 7.50 22.52
CA GLN A 48 17.43 6.31 22.08
C GLN A 48 17.09 6.34 20.58
N ILE A 49 16.78 7.50 20.00
CA ILE A 49 16.45 7.64 18.57
C ILE A 49 17.73 7.62 17.72
N GLY A 50 18.77 8.33 18.17
CA GLY A 50 20.02 8.51 17.44
C GLY A 50 20.01 9.72 16.49
N GLY A 51 21.20 10.31 16.30
CA GLY A 51 21.34 11.59 15.58
C GLY A 51 20.96 11.55 14.10
N ILE A 52 21.21 10.44 13.40
CA ILE A 52 20.88 10.30 11.96
C ILE A 52 19.36 10.37 11.75
N ASP A 53 18.61 9.65 12.59
CA ASP A 53 17.16 9.60 12.50
C ASP A 53 16.55 10.97 12.88
N LEU A 54 17.14 11.69 13.84
CA LEU A 54 16.75 13.08 14.16
C LEU A 54 17.01 14.06 13.02
N ILE A 55 18.14 13.94 12.32
CA ILE A 55 18.41 14.76 11.13
C ILE A 55 17.37 14.48 10.05
N SER A 56 17.05 13.20 9.80
CA SER A 56 16.02 12.81 8.84
C SER A 56 14.65 13.37 9.22
N MET A 57 14.29 13.29 10.52
CA MET A 57 13.09 13.91 11.05
C MET A 57 13.08 15.41 10.86
N ALA A 58 14.21 16.11 11.01
CA ALA A 58 14.31 17.56 10.84
C ALA A 58 14.31 18.04 9.37
N GLN A 59 14.51 17.14 8.42
CA GLN A 59 14.54 17.45 6.98
C GLN A 59 13.26 17.05 6.24
N ASN A 60 12.53 16.03 6.72
CA ASN A 60 11.36 15.48 6.03
C ASN A 60 10.06 15.75 6.79
N PRO A 61 8.91 15.85 6.11
CA PRO A 61 7.61 15.87 6.80
C PRO A 61 7.45 14.64 7.69
N ILE A 62 6.75 14.83 8.82
CA ILE A 62 6.55 13.77 9.80
C ILE A 62 5.06 13.46 9.89
N LEU A 63 4.77 12.17 9.90
CA LEU A 63 3.50 11.63 10.28
C LEU A 63 3.55 11.33 11.78
N THR A 64 2.61 11.86 12.54
CA THR A 64 2.50 11.70 14.00
C THR A 64 1.17 11.04 14.37
N VAL A 65 1.16 10.20 15.39
CA VAL A 65 -0.05 9.66 16.03
C VAL A 65 0.04 10.01 17.51
N GLU A 66 -0.81 10.91 17.98
CA GLU A 66 -0.87 11.34 19.38
C GLU A 66 -2.16 10.84 20.01
N TYR A 67 -2.06 10.00 21.03
CA TYR A 67 -3.23 9.38 21.64
C TYR A 67 -2.97 8.91 23.07
N ASN A 68 -4.05 8.55 23.78
CA ASN A 68 -3.92 7.84 25.05
C ASN A 68 -3.45 6.41 24.78
N TYR A 69 -2.38 5.98 25.48
CA TYR A 69 -1.80 4.65 25.34
C TYR A 69 -2.82 3.53 25.57
N ASP A 70 -3.62 3.64 26.62
CA ASP A 70 -4.59 2.62 27.01
C ASP A 70 -5.69 2.48 25.96
N GLU A 71 -6.09 3.59 25.33
CA GLU A 71 -7.04 3.56 24.23
C GLU A 71 -6.44 2.99 22.93
N LEU A 72 -5.15 3.23 22.63
CA LEU A 72 -4.45 2.56 21.52
C LEU A 72 -4.37 1.06 21.76
N CYS A 73 -3.99 0.66 22.97
CA CYS A 73 -3.95 -0.75 23.36
C CYS A 73 -5.31 -1.42 23.22
N THR A 74 -6.38 -0.72 23.61
CA THR A 74 -7.76 -1.21 23.44
C THR A 74 -8.13 -1.32 21.97
N TYR A 75 -7.84 -0.31 21.17
CA TYR A 75 -8.17 -0.28 19.74
C TYR A 75 -7.46 -1.36 18.93
N PHE A 76 -6.18 -1.61 19.23
CA PHE A 76 -5.36 -2.62 18.55
C PHE A 76 -5.37 -3.98 19.24
N GLU A 77 -6.02 -4.11 20.40
CA GLU A 77 -6.00 -5.31 21.26
C GLU A 77 -4.56 -5.76 21.61
N ILE A 78 -3.64 -4.81 21.79
CA ILE A 78 -2.20 -5.06 22.01
C ILE A 78 -1.68 -4.23 23.15
N ILE A 79 -1.13 -4.89 24.17
CA ILE A 79 -0.56 -4.24 25.37
C ILE A 79 0.96 -4.00 25.23
N ASP A 80 1.66 -4.79 24.40
CA ASP A 80 3.10 -4.68 24.22
C ASP A 80 3.48 -3.48 23.34
N PRO A 81 4.31 -2.52 23.81
CA PRO A 81 4.69 -1.33 23.04
C PRO A 81 5.39 -1.63 21.71
N ASN A 82 6.17 -2.71 21.60
CA ASN A 82 6.88 -3.04 20.36
C ASN A 82 5.91 -3.57 19.30
N LYS A 83 4.98 -4.46 19.68
CA LYS A 83 3.89 -4.93 18.83
C LYS A 83 2.95 -3.79 18.45
N LEU A 84 2.67 -2.87 19.37
CA LEU A 84 1.85 -1.68 19.09
C LEU A 84 2.55 -0.77 18.07
N CYS A 85 3.85 -0.51 18.23
CA CYS A 85 4.66 0.25 17.27
C CYS A 85 4.64 -0.38 15.87
N LEU A 86 4.73 -1.72 15.78
CA LEU A 86 4.55 -2.45 14.52
C LEU A 86 3.17 -2.21 13.89
N LYS A 87 2.08 -2.31 14.67
CA LYS A 87 0.71 -2.09 14.16
C LYS A 87 0.47 -0.65 13.70
N ILE A 88 0.99 0.32 14.44
CA ILE A 88 0.94 1.72 14.01
C ILE A 88 1.70 1.88 12.69
N ASN A 89 2.88 1.27 12.55
CA ASN A 89 3.63 1.29 11.30
C ASN A 89 2.87 0.59 10.15
N GLU A 90 2.08 -0.45 10.42
CA GLU A 90 1.18 -1.09 9.44
C GLU A 90 0.07 -0.15 8.97
N ALA A 91 -0.56 0.57 9.89
CA ALA A 91 -1.58 1.58 9.55
C ALA A 91 -0.98 2.72 8.71
N ILE A 92 0.22 3.19 9.07
CA ILE A 92 0.96 4.21 8.31
C ILE A 92 1.27 3.72 6.90
N ALA A 93 1.80 2.50 6.75
CA ALA A 93 2.08 1.95 5.43
C ALA A 93 0.82 1.78 4.58
N ALA A 94 -0.29 1.34 5.18
CA ALA A 94 -1.58 1.24 4.49
C ALA A 94 -2.04 2.61 3.98
N TYR A 95 -1.96 3.65 4.82
CA TYR A 95 -2.28 5.02 4.43
C TYR A 95 -1.40 5.51 3.27
N ILE A 96 -0.08 5.33 3.36
CA ILE A 96 0.86 5.74 2.32
C ILE A 96 0.60 5.00 1.01
N ASN A 97 0.25 3.71 1.07
CA ASN A 97 -0.07 2.93 -0.12
C ASN A 97 -1.31 3.50 -0.85
N LEU A 98 -2.29 4.00 -0.09
CA LEU A 98 -3.51 4.60 -0.64
C LEU A 98 -3.30 5.99 -1.27
N LEU A 99 -2.19 6.69 -0.99
CA LEU A 99 -1.83 7.93 -1.72
C LEU A 99 -1.75 7.69 -3.23
N TRP A 100 -1.38 6.47 -3.65
CA TRP A 100 -1.27 6.10 -5.06
C TRP A 100 -2.60 6.11 -5.82
N LEU A 101 -3.73 5.85 -5.12
CA LEU A 101 -5.06 5.92 -5.73
C LEU A 101 -5.38 7.34 -6.22
N ILE A 102 -4.78 8.35 -5.57
CA ILE A 102 -4.95 9.75 -5.94
C ILE A 102 -4.08 10.10 -7.15
N LYS A 103 -2.78 9.80 -7.07
CA LYS A 103 -1.80 10.04 -8.14
C LYS A 103 -0.53 9.24 -7.95
N ASP A 104 0.21 9.07 -9.04
CA ASP A 104 1.53 8.43 -9.01
C ASP A 104 2.49 9.19 -8.09
N ASN A 105 3.25 8.45 -7.29
CA ASN A 105 4.16 9.02 -6.29
C ASN A 105 5.11 7.96 -5.74
N SER A 106 6.20 8.45 -5.14
CA SER A 106 7.25 7.64 -4.48
C SER A 106 7.21 7.78 -2.96
N VAL A 107 6.11 8.26 -2.38
CA VAL A 107 6.03 8.54 -0.93
C VAL A 107 6.22 7.26 -0.15
N CYS A 108 7.14 7.23 0.81
CA CYS A 108 7.35 6.08 1.67
C CYS A 108 7.76 6.47 3.09
N SER A 109 7.53 5.57 4.03
CA SER A 109 8.11 5.59 5.36
C SER A 109 8.93 4.33 5.58
N THR A 110 10.14 4.50 6.09
CA THR A 110 11.05 3.40 6.41
C THR A 110 11.04 3.06 7.88
N GLN A 111 10.56 3.96 8.74
CA GLN A 111 10.72 3.83 10.18
C GLN A 111 9.55 4.46 10.94
N CYS A 112 9.15 3.78 12.00
CA CYS A 112 8.19 4.26 12.98
C CYS A 112 8.82 4.14 14.36
N TRP A 113 8.62 5.17 15.17
CA TRP A 113 8.98 5.18 16.58
C TRP A 113 7.73 5.42 17.38
N LEU A 114 7.66 4.82 18.57
CA LEU A 114 6.60 5.01 19.54
C LEU A 114 7.24 5.41 20.86
N ASN A 115 6.86 6.57 21.37
CA ASN A 115 7.22 7.04 22.70
C ASN A 115 6.05 6.80 23.66
N VAL A 116 6.31 6.05 24.74
CA VAL A 116 5.38 5.87 25.86
C VAL A 116 6.12 6.28 27.12
N ASP A 117 5.75 7.43 27.69
CA ASP A 117 6.34 8.00 28.91
C ASP A 117 7.90 7.99 28.93
N GLY A 118 8.52 8.34 27.80
CA GLY A 118 9.98 8.46 27.66
C GLY A 118 10.72 7.19 27.22
N LYS A 119 10.01 6.07 27.06
CA LYS A 119 10.54 4.82 26.50
C LYS A 119 10.23 4.74 25.00
N ILE A 120 11.26 4.47 24.19
CA ILE A 120 11.13 4.40 22.73
C ILE A 120 11.08 2.95 22.25
N SER A 121 10.02 2.59 21.54
CA SER A 121 9.93 1.41 20.69
C SER A 121 10.14 1.80 19.23
N ARG A 122 10.90 1.01 18.48
CA ARG A 122 11.20 1.28 17.06
C ARG A 122 10.78 0.09 16.20
N ASN A 123 10.17 0.38 15.06
CA ASN A 123 9.93 -0.59 14.00
C ASN A 123 10.41 -0.04 12.66
N SER A 124 11.07 -0.87 11.86
CA SER A 124 11.62 -0.49 10.55
C SER A 124 11.05 -1.35 9.44
N ARG A 125 10.83 -0.74 8.28
CA ARG A 125 10.39 -1.36 7.03
C ARG A 125 11.48 -1.24 5.98
N ARG A 126 11.53 -2.20 5.07
CA ARG A 126 12.42 -2.18 3.91
C ARG A 126 11.71 -1.80 2.61
N ASP A 127 10.42 -1.49 2.68
CA ASP A 127 9.63 -1.10 1.52
C ASP A 127 9.94 0.34 1.10
N PHE A 128 10.47 0.51 -0.11
CA PHE A 128 10.62 1.81 -0.76
C PHE A 128 9.69 1.88 -1.96
N PHE A 129 8.82 2.88 -1.98
CA PHE A 129 7.89 3.05 -3.08
C PHE A 129 8.52 3.88 -4.19
N SER A 130 8.51 3.36 -5.40
CA SER A 130 8.92 4.08 -6.62
C SER A 130 7.68 4.50 -7.42
N ASN A 131 7.83 5.55 -8.23
CA ASN A 131 6.80 5.99 -9.18
C ASN A 131 6.68 5.01 -10.36
N CYS A 132 5.79 5.27 -11.33
CA CYS A 132 5.59 4.40 -12.48
C CYS A 132 6.83 4.21 -13.37
N ASN A 133 7.82 5.11 -13.32
CA ASN A 133 9.09 4.98 -14.05
C ASN A 133 10.18 4.25 -13.26
N GLY A 134 9.85 3.76 -12.06
CA GLY A 134 10.83 3.12 -11.18
C GLY A 134 11.80 4.10 -10.53
N THR A 135 11.48 5.40 -10.53
CA THR A 135 12.31 6.45 -9.93
C THR A 135 11.67 7.02 -8.66
N TYR A 136 12.41 7.88 -7.96
CA TYR A 136 12.00 8.48 -6.71
C TYR A 136 11.96 10.00 -6.87
N CYS A 137 10.81 10.61 -6.60
CA CYS A 137 10.63 12.05 -6.74
C CYS A 137 9.66 12.58 -5.70
N ASP A 138 9.94 13.79 -5.21
CA ASP A 138 9.05 14.49 -4.31
C ASP A 138 7.70 14.79 -4.97
N VAL A 139 6.61 14.54 -4.27
CA VAL A 139 5.26 14.85 -4.72
C VAL A 139 4.52 15.67 -3.67
N ALA A 140 3.95 16.80 -4.10
CA ALA A 140 3.12 17.64 -3.25
C ALA A 140 1.67 17.12 -3.20
N PHE A 141 1.07 17.05 -2.01
CA PHE A 141 -0.34 16.72 -1.83
C PHE A 141 -1.10 17.89 -1.22
N SER A 142 -2.27 18.20 -1.78
CA SER A 142 -3.22 19.15 -1.22
C SER A 142 -4.08 18.51 -0.12
N LEU A 143 -4.70 19.34 0.73
CA LEU A 143 -5.64 18.85 1.74
C LEU A 143 -6.81 18.07 1.13
N ALA A 144 -7.36 18.55 0.02
CA ALA A 144 -8.45 17.87 -0.66
C ALA A 144 -8.04 16.46 -1.13
N GLU A 145 -6.79 16.30 -1.60
CA GLU A 145 -6.26 14.99 -1.98
C GLU A 145 -6.07 14.07 -0.77
N LEU A 146 -5.54 14.58 0.34
CA LEU A 146 -5.35 13.79 1.57
C LEU A 146 -6.69 13.35 2.17
N ASN A 147 -7.72 14.21 2.14
CA ASN A 147 -9.07 13.84 2.56
C ASN A 147 -9.69 12.73 1.69
N LYS A 148 -9.36 12.69 0.39
CA LYS A 148 -9.77 11.57 -0.48
C LYS A 148 -9.13 10.25 -0.05
N VAL A 149 -7.88 10.26 0.44
CA VAL A 149 -7.21 9.05 0.95
C VAL A 149 -7.94 8.49 2.16
N VAL A 150 -8.39 9.36 3.07
CA VAL A 150 -9.21 8.96 4.23
C VAL A 150 -10.50 8.27 3.79
N ALA A 151 -11.18 8.84 2.79
CA ALA A 151 -12.38 8.23 2.21
C ALA A 151 -12.07 6.88 1.54
N SER A 152 -10.97 6.78 0.78
CA SER A 152 -10.51 5.54 0.17
C SER A 152 -10.28 4.45 1.20
N HIS A 153 -9.64 4.76 2.33
CA HIS A 153 -9.44 3.74 3.35
C HIS A 153 -10.75 3.26 3.95
N LYS A 154 -11.67 4.17 4.30
CA LYS A 154 -12.97 3.79 4.87
C LYS A 154 -13.68 2.79 3.96
N ARG A 155 -13.66 3.05 2.65
CA ARG A 155 -14.16 2.10 1.65
C ARG A 155 -13.39 0.79 1.64
N LEU A 156 -12.05 0.84 1.67
CA LEU A 156 -11.25 -0.37 1.62
C LEU A 156 -11.51 -1.28 2.83
N THR A 157 -11.74 -0.72 4.01
CA THR A 157 -12.09 -1.51 5.21
C THR A 157 -13.43 -2.20 5.14
N GLU A 158 -14.37 -1.75 4.30
CA GLU A 158 -15.62 -2.46 4.05
C GLU A 158 -15.37 -3.80 3.32
N PHE A 159 -14.27 -3.89 2.56
CA PHE A 159 -13.88 -5.08 1.81
C PHE A 159 -12.77 -5.91 2.47
N ILE A 160 -12.10 -5.41 3.51
CA ILE A 160 -11.09 -6.19 4.22
C ILE A 160 -11.80 -7.15 5.18
N SER A 161 -11.50 -8.44 5.03
CA SER A 161 -12.08 -9.49 5.86
C SER A 161 -11.59 -9.31 7.30
N LYS A 162 -12.51 -9.24 8.28
CA LYS A 162 -12.13 -9.37 9.70
C LYS A 162 -11.57 -10.78 9.89
N LYS A 163 -10.26 -10.87 10.10
CA LYS A 163 -9.58 -12.15 10.18
C LYS A 163 -9.72 -12.72 11.58
N ASP A 164 -10.17 -13.96 11.62
CA ASP A 164 -9.85 -14.85 12.73
C ASP A 164 -8.51 -15.52 12.38
N TYR A 165 -7.41 -14.87 12.79
CA TYR A 165 -6.12 -15.57 12.81
C TYR A 165 -6.24 -16.59 13.93
N GLY A 166 -6.81 -17.76 13.63
CA GLY A 166 -7.02 -18.80 14.61
C GLY A 166 -5.75 -18.96 15.46
N ASN A 167 -5.92 -18.94 16.78
CA ASN A 167 -4.91 -18.95 17.85
C ASN A 167 -3.99 -20.20 17.84
N ASN A 168 -3.58 -20.69 16.68
CA ASN A 168 -2.80 -21.92 16.52
C ASN A 168 -1.29 -21.65 16.52
N ILE A 169 -0.84 -20.44 16.87
CA ILE A 169 0.57 -20.17 17.12
C ILE A 169 0.86 -20.66 18.53
N ASN A 170 1.58 -21.78 18.64
CA ASN A 170 2.11 -22.22 19.93
C ASN A 170 3.25 -21.25 20.34
N LEU A 171 2.91 -20.22 21.10
CA LEU A 171 3.85 -19.22 21.62
C LEU A 171 4.90 -19.83 22.59
N ASP A 172 4.76 -21.11 22.96
CA ASP A 172 5.74 -21.84 23.73
C ASP A 172 6.86 -22.49 22.89
N ASP A 173 6.85 -22.33 21.56
CA ASP A 173 7.97 -22.77 20.71
C ASP A 173 9.26 -21.98 21.06
N PRO A 174 10.33 -22.65 21.52
CA PRO A 174 11.60 -22.01 21.88
C PRO A 174 12.24 -21.19 20.75
N ILE A 175 11.98 -21.53 19.49
CA ILE A 175 12.50 -20.81 18.31
C ILE A 175 11.83 -19.45 18.17
N LEU A 176 10.54 -19.35 18.53
CA LEU A 176 9.75 -18.12 18.48
C LEU A 176 10.02 -17.18 19.67
N ARG A 177 10.73 -17.66 20.71
CA ARG A 177 11.17 -16.87 21.87
C ARG A 177 12.54 -16.20 21.67
N SER A 178 13.21 -16.43 20.54
CA SER A 178 14.45 -15.74 20.24
C SER A 178 14.18 -14.23 20.04
N PRO A 179 14.87 -13.32 20.77
CA PRO A 179 14.71 -11.88 20.57
C PRO A 179 15.07 -11.41 19.15
N SER A 180 15.78 -12.26 18.39
CA SER A 180 16.16 -12.02 17.00
C SER A 180 15.11 -12.49 15.98
N ILE A 181 14.09 -13.24 16.41
CA ILE A 181 13.04 -13.79 15.55
C ILE A 181 11.70 -13.30 16.08
N ASN A 182 11.09 -12.35 15.40
CA ASN A 182 9.70 -11.97 15.66
C ASN A 182 8.82 -12.65 14.59
N PRO A 183 8.33 -13.87 14.84
CA PRO A 183 7.47 -14.53 13.86
C PRO A 183 6.22 -13.69 13.67
N SER A 184 5.99 -13.24 12.45
CA SER A 184 4.75 -12.55 12.14
C SER A 184 3.60 -13.55 12.23
N ASP A 185 2.44 -13.14 12.74
CA ASP A 185 1.20 -13.92 12.63
C ASP A 185 0.90 -14.32 11.17
N LEU A 186 1.46 -13.57 10.20
CA LEU A 186 1.40 -13.86 8.78
C LEU A 186 2.12 -15.15 8.37
N ASN A 187 3.14 -15.60 9.11
CA ASN A 187 3.87 -16.84 8.82
C ASN A 187 2.94 -18.07 8.88
N PHE A 188 1.83 -17.96 9.62
CA PHE A 188 0.86 -19.03 9.84
C PHE A 188 -0.53 -18.67 9.30
N ALA A 189 -0.68 -17.50 8.68
CA ALA A 189 -1.96 -17.06 8.14
C ALA A 189 -2.32 -17.87 6.89
N LYS A 190 -3.53 -18.44 6.88
CA LYS A 190 -4.09 -19.05 5.66
C LYS A 190 -4.20 -17.98 4.56
N TYR A 191 -3.97 -18.37 3.31
CA TYR A 191 -4.17 -17.50 2.14
C TYR A 191 -5.67 -17.39 1.81
N ILE A 192 -6.44 -16.75 2.70
CA ILE A 192 -7.91 -16.63 2.64
C ILE A 192 -8.38 -15.23 2.21
N TYR A 193 -7.50 -14.44 1.60
CA TYR A 193 -7.83 -13.09 1.16
C TYR A 193 -8.82 -13.08 0.00
N ASN A 194 -9.80 -12.20 0.05
CA ASN A 194 -10.68 -11.95 -1.10
C ASN A 194 -9.91 -11.24 -2.23
N ARG A 195 -10.52 -11.17 -3.42
CA ARG A 195 -9.85 -10.64 -4.61
C ARG A 195 -9.42 -9.17 -4.49
N VAL A 196 -10.20 -8.34 -3.80
CA VAL A 196 -9.88 -6.93 -3.57
C VAL A 196 -8.69 -6.82 -2.62
N GLU A 197 -8.70 -7.57 -1.52
CA GLU A 197 -7.56 -7.62 -0.59
C GLU A 197 -6.27 -8.09 -1.27
N ARG A 198 -6.34 -9.13 -2.11
CA ARG A 198 -5.18 -9.60 -2.88
C ARG A 198 -4.68 -8.53 -3.84
N ALA A 199 -5.58 -7.86 -4.56
CA ALA A 199 -5.23 -6.77 -5.46
C ALA A 199 -4.46 -5.65 -4.73
N PHE A 200 -4.92 -5.21 -3.56
CA PHE A 200 -4.21 -4.17 -2.79
C PHE A 200 -2.86 -4.65 -2.22
N LYS A 201 -2.71 -5.94 -1.89
CA LYS A 201 -1.40 -6.52 -1.54
C LYS A 201 -0.43 -6.52 -2.72
N PHE A 202 -0.90 -6.88 -3.92
CA PHE A 202 -0.06 -6.80 -5.12
C PHE A 202 0.23 -5.36 -5.54
N LEU A 203 -0.65 -4.40 -5.22
CA LEU A 203 -0.35 -2.97 -5.37
C LEU A 203 0.83 -2.54 -4.49
N HIS A 204 0.84 -2.96 -3.22
CA HIS A 204 1.97 -2.72 -2.31
C HIS A 204 3.27 -3.28 -2.92
N LEU A 205 3.24 -4.53 -3.40
CA LEU A 205 4.40 -5.15 -4.05
C LEU A 205 4.83 -4.41 -5.32
N ALA A 206 3.90 -4.01 -6.19
CA ALA A 206 4.22 -3.24 -7.40
C ALA A 206 4.93 -1.93 -7.06
N ARG A 207 4.46 -1.23 -6.02
CA ARG A 207 5.07 0.03 -5.57
C ARG A 207 6.45 -0.18 -4.95
N SER A 208 6.66 -1.26 -4.20
CA SER A 208 7.94 -1.62 -3.57
C SER A 208 9.08 -1.97 -4.54
N HIS A 209 8.85 -1.98 -5.86
CA HIS A 209 9.87 -2.35 -6.84
C HIS A 209 10.14 -1.25 -7.85
N SER A 210 11.39 -0.77 -7.93
CA SER A 210 11.85 0.12 -9.00
C SER A 210 12.11 -0.59 -10.33
N PHE A 211 12.35 -1.91 -10.30
CA PHE A 211 12.61 -2.70 -11.50
C PHE A 211 11.32 -2.91 -12.31
N LEU A 212 11.24 -2.25 -13.46
CA LEU A 212 10.02 -2.12 -14.25
C LEU A 212 9.37 -3.45 -14.69
N PRO A 213 10.10 -4.48 -15.16
CA PRO A 213 9.48 -5.75 -15.51
C PRO A 213 8.74 -6.40 -14.33
N MET A 214 9.31 -6.31 -13.13
CA MET A 214 8.68 -6.84 -11.91
C MET A 214 7.48 -5.99 -11.47
N LYS A 215 7.59 -4.65 -11.54
CA LYS A 215 6.47 -3.74 -11.27
C LYS A 215 5.29 -3.99 -12.21
N ILE A 216 5.54 -4.06 -13.52
CA ILE A 216 4.53 -4.38 -14.55
C ILE A 216 3.89 -5.74 -14.25
N SER A 217 4.70 -6.73 -13.87
CA SER A 217 4.20 -8.06 -13.51
C SER A 217 3.21 -8.02 -12.37
N PHE A 218 3.50 -7.30 -11.29
CA PHE A 218 2.56 -7.15 -10.18
C PHE A 218 1.30 -6.39 -10.56
N TYR A 219 1.38 -5.36 -11.41
CA TYR A 219 0.18 -4.72 -11.95
C TYR A 219 -0.71 -5.68 -12.74
N ILE A 220 -0.13 -6.60 -13.51
CA ILE A 220 -0.89 -7.65 -14.19
C ILE A 220 -1.52 -8.63 -13.18
N VAL A 221 -0.80 -9.01 -12.12
CA VAL A 221 -1.37 -9.87 -11.07
C VAL A 221 -2.55 -9.21 -10.36
N ILE A 222 -2.57 -7.88 -10.23
CA ILE A 222 -3.75 -7.15 -9.72
C ILE A 222 -4.96 -7.37 -10.63
N LEU A 223 -4.77 -7.25 -11.95
CA LEU A 223 -5.85 -7.50 -12.91
C LEU A 223 -6.28 -8.98 -12.89
N GLU A 224 -5.35 -9.92 -12.76
CA GLU A 224 -5.65 -11.35 -12.59
C GLU A 224 -6.47 -11.60 -11.32
N CYS A 225 -6.14 -10.95 -10.20
CA CYS A 225 -6.91 -11.09 -8.96
C CYS A 225 -8.37 -10.69 -9.17
N LEU A 226 -8.61 -9.60 -9.89
CA LEU A 226 -9.95 -9.04 -10.10
C LEU A 226 -10.74 -9.81 -11.15
N PHE A 227 -10.15 -10.08 -12.32
CA PHE A 227 -10.88 -10.50 -13.53
C PHE A 227 -10.75 -11.99 -13.87
N THR A 228 -9.93 -12.75 -13.16
CA THR A 228 -9.84 -14.20 -13.36
C THR A 228 -10.87 -14.94 -12.49
N THR A 229 -11.56 -15.88 -13.10
CA THR A 229 -12.47 -16.85 -12.45
C THR A 229 -12.13 -18.30 -12.85
N GLU A 230 -11.26 -18.49 -13.84
CA GLU A 230 -10.97 -19.78 -14.49
C GLU A 230 -9.52 -19.80 -15.00
N ASN A 231 -8.96 -20.99 -15.24
CA ASN A 231 -7.54 -21.17 -15.55
C ASN A 231 -7.19 -21.20 -17.04
N HIS A 232 -8.14 -20.94 -17.95
CA HIS A 232 -7.91 -20.98 -19.40
C HIS A 232 -8.00 -19.59 -20.02
N GLU A 233 -7.14 -19.34 -21.00
CA GLU A 233 -7.08 -18.08 -21.77
C GLU A 233 -6.97 -16.81 -20.91
N ILE A 234 -6.25 -16.92 -19.79
CA ILE A 234 -6.16 -15.87 -18.76
C ILE A 234 -5.78 -14.51 -19.37
N THR A 235 -4.76 -14.47 -20.25
CA THR A 235 -4.34 -13.24 -20.91
C THR A 235 -5.47 -12.57 -21.70
N HIS A 236 -6.23 -13.33 -22.49
CA HIS A 236 -7.32 -12.77 -23.28
C HIS A 236 -8.43 -12.27 -22.37
N LYS A 237 -8.90 -13.12 -21.44
CA LYS A 237 -10.00 -12.80 -20.53
C LYS A 237 -9.69 -11.61 -19.64
N VAL A 238 -8.49 -11.54 -19.06
CA VAL A 238 -8.08 -10.40 -18.24
C VAL A 238 -8.05 -9.12 -19.06
N SER A 239 -7.47 -9.16 -20.27
CA SER A 239 -7.39 -7.98 -21.15
C SER A 239 -8.77 -7.51 -21.59
N GLU A 240 -9.65 -8.43 -21.97
CA GLU A 240 -11.02 -8.16 -22.41
C GLU A 240 -11.88 -7.62 -21.25
N ARG A 241 -11.97 -8.37 -20.15
CA ARG A 241 -12.81 -8.02 -19.00
C ARG A 241 -12.38 -6.69 -18.37
N ALA A 242 -11.08 -6.46 -18.16
CA ALA A 242 -10.59 -5.19 -17.63
C ALA A 242 -10.88 -4.01 -18.56
N THR A 243 -10.78 -4.22 -19.87
CA THR A 243 -11.07 -3.20 -20.88
C THR A 243 -12.56 -2.86 -20.94
N ILE A 244 -13.43 -3.87 -20.97
CA ILE A 244 -14.88 -3.69 -21.01
C ILE A 244 -15.33 -3.02 -19.72
N TYR A 245 -14.80 -3.46 -18.57
CA TYR A 245 -15.10 -2.89 -17.26
C TYR A 245 -14.71 -1.40 -17.16
N LEU A 246 -13.58 -1.00 -17.72
CA LEU A 246 -13.18 0.41 -17.82
C LEU A 246 -14.14 1.25 -18.69
N GLY A 247 -14.82 0.62 -19.64
CA GLY A 247 -15.74 1.29 -20.56
C GLY A 247 -15.03 2.18 -21.59
N GLY A 248 -15.77 3.15 -22.12
CA GLY A 248 -15.33 4.03 -23.21
C GLY A 248 -15.77 3.56 -24.60
N ASP A 249 -15.47 4.37 -25.61
CA ASP A 249 -15.78 4.04 -27.00
C ASP A 249 -14.92 2.89 -27.55
N LYS A 250 -15.26 2.42 -28.76
CA LYS A 250 -14.55 1.33 -29.44
C LYS A 250 -13.03 1.54 -29.53
N ASN A 251 -12.58 2.76 -29.80
CA ASN A 251 -11.15 3.07 -29.94
C ASN A 251 -10.46 3.05 -28.58
N VAL A 252 -11.09 3.60 -27.55
CA VAL A 252 -10.60 3.56 -26.16
C VAL A 252 -10.49 2.11 -25.68
N LYS A 253 -11.54 1.31 -25.89
CA LYS A 253 -11.55 -0.12 -25.56
C LYS A 253 -10.40 -0.85 -26.28
N LEU A 254 -10.30 -0.72 -27.61
CA LEU A 254 -9.25 -1.36 -28.40
C LEU A 254 -7.83 -0.98 -27.94
N ASN A 255 -7.62 0.29 -27.61
CA ASN A 255 -6.33 0.79 -27.13
C ASN A 255 -5.98 0.22 -25.75
N ASN A 256 -6.92 0.20 -24.80
CA ASN A 256 -6.72 -0.40 -23.48
C ASN A 256 -6.42 -1.89 -23.57
N PHE A 257 -7.15 -2.63 -24.41
CA PHE A 257 -6.92 -4.05 -24.63
C PHE A 257 -5.49 -4.33 -25.12
N LYS A 258 -5.01 -3.55 -26.10
CA LYS A 258 -3.62 -3.66 -26.61
C LYS A 258 -2.59 -3.36 -25.52
N ARG A 259 -2.80 -2.30 -24.73
CA ARG A 259 -1.90 -1.90 -23.63
C ARG A 259 -1.82 -2.97 -22.54
N ILE A 260 -2.93 -3.59 -22.17
CA ILE A 260 -2.95 -4.67 -21.17
C ILE A 260 -2.23 -5.90 -21.71
N LYS A 261 -2.49 -6.30 -22.97
CA LYS A 261 -1.76 -7.42 -23.60
C LYS A 261 -0.26 -7.19 -23.64
N GLU A 262 0.17 -5.98 -24.00
CA GLU A 262 1.58 -5.60 -24.02
C GLU A 262 2.24 -5.73 -22.64
N ALA A 263 1.57 -5.27 -21.58
CA ALA A 263 2.04 -5.46 -20.21
C ALA A 263 2.05 -6.94 -19.78
N TYR A 264 1.06 -7.73 -20.22
CA TYR A 264 0.99 -9.16 -19.97
C TYR A 264 2.14 -9.92 -20.63
N ASP A 265 2.57 -9.53 -21.84
CA ASP A 265 3.74 -10.10 -22.50
C ASP A 265 5.03 -9.89 -21.68
N ILE A 266 5.21 -8.70 -21.08
CA ILE A 266 6.33 -8.42 -20.16
C ILE A 266 6.26 -9.36 -18.95
N ARG A 267 5.09 -9.45 -18.32
CA ARG A 267 4.85 -10.30 -17.15
C ARG A 267 5.15 -11.77 -17.44
N SER A 268 4.62 -12.28 -18.55
CA SER A 268 4.81 -13.67 -18.96
C SER A 268 6.29 -13.99 -19.11
N LYS A 269 7.02 -13.17 -19.89
CA LYS A 269 8.45 -13.37 -20.11
C LYS A 269 9.25 -13.30 -18.82
N TYR A 270 9.03 -12.26 -18.02
CA TYR A 270 9.76 -12.06 -16.77
C TYR A 270 9.53 -13.21 -15.78
N MET A 271 8.27 -13.59 -15.55
CA MET A 271 7.92 -14.65 -14.58
C MET A 271 8.36 -16.05 -15.03
N HIS A 272 8.51 -16.26 -16.34
CA HIS A 272 9.06 -17.51 -16.90
C HIS A 272 10.57 -17.46 -17.14
N GLY A 273 11.27 -16.43 -16.68
CA GLY A 273 12.73 -16.30 -16.81
C GLY A 273 13.21 -16.08 -18.26
N GLN A 274 12.33 -15.64 -19.16
CA GLN A 274 12.65 -15.37 -20.55
C GLN A 274 13.19 -13.95 -20.73
N ALA A 275 14.11 -13.79 -21.68
CA ALA A 275 14.58 -12.46 -22.08
C ALA A 275 13.45 -11.63 -22.72
N LEU A 276 13.40 -10.34 -22.40
CA LEU A 276 12.55 -9.39 -23.11
C LEU A 276 13.02 -9.24 -24.57
N LYS A 277 12.14 -8.75 -25.46
CA LYS A 277 12.51 -8.54 -26.86
C LYS A 277 13.69 -7.57 -26.93
N LYS A 278 14.65 -7.82 -27.83
CA LYS A 278 15.88 -6.99 -27.98
C LYS A 278 15.60 -5.50 -28.21
N ASN A 279 14.42 -5.15 -28.74
CA ASN A 279 14.03 -3.78 -29.06
C ASN A 279 13.24 -3.08 -27.93
N ILE A 280 13.00 -3.74 -26.79
CA ILE A 280 12.36 -3.10 -25.64
C ILE A 280 13.47 -2.45 -24.81
N ASP A 281 13.54 -1.12 -24.86
CA ASP A 281 14.46 -0.32 -24.06
C ASP A 281 13.80 0.18 -22.77
N TYR A 282 14.56 0.95 -21.98
CA TYR A 282 14.06 1.53 -20.73
C TYR A 282 12.87 2.48 -20.95
N ASN A 283 12.89 3.29 -22.01
CA ASN A 283 11.81 4.25 -22.29
C ASN A 283 10.51 3.54 -22.63
N GLU A 284 10.59 2.44 -23.38
CA GLU A 284 9.45 1.62 -23.71
C GLU A 284 8.89 0.92 -22.46
N LEU A 285 9.76 0.41 -21.57
CA LEU A 285 9.33 -0.11 -20.28
C LEU A 285 8.64 0.96 -19.42
N CYS A 286 9.15 2.19 -19.40
CA CYS A 286 8.50 3.31 -18.71
C CYS A 286 7.12 3.61 -19.30
N ARG A 287 7.00 3.63 -20.64
CA ARG A 287 5.71 3.83 -21.32
C ARG A 287 4.70 2.74 -20.94
N ILE A 288 5.11 1.47 -20.99
CA ILE A 288 4.26 0.33 -20.63
C ILE A 288 3.90 0.39 -19.15
N SER A 289 4.86 0.63 -18.26
CA SER A 289 4.62 0.71 -16.82
C SER A 289 3.65 1.82 -16.47
N LYS A 290 3.88 3.05 -16.96
CA LYS A 290 2.96 4.18 -16.79
C LYS A 290 1.56 3.91 -17.32
N SER A 291 1.46 3.34 -18.52
CA SER A 291 0.16 2.98 -19.09
C SER A 291 -0.58 1.93 -18.26
N THR A 292 0.14 0.95 -17.72
CA THR A 292 -0.44 -0.12 -16.90
C THR A 292 -0.84 0.40 -15.53
N ASP A 293 0.02 1.21 -14.91
CA ASP A 293 -0.22 1.93 -13.66
C ASP A 293 -1.50 2.78 -13.73
N ASP A 294 -1.68 3.57 -14.80
CA ASP A 294 -2.89 4.39 -15.01
C ASP A 294 -4.16 3.53 -15.17
N ILE A 295 -4.07 2.42 -15.92
CA ILE A 295 -5.18 1.48 -16.11
C ILE A 295 -5.58 0.85 -14.77
N VAL A 296 -4.61 0.32 -14.02
CA VAL A 296 -4.85 -0.29 -12.71
C VAL A 296 -5.38 0.74 -11.73
N ARG A 297 -4.89 1.98 -11.73
CA ARG A 297 -5.38 3.04 -10.84
C ARG A 297 -6.85 3.34 -11.09
N LYS A 298 -7.24 3.46 -12.37
CA LYS A 298 -8.64 3.69 -12.75
C LYS A 298 -9.53 2.52 -12.32
N ILE A 299 -9.08 1.29 -12.57
CA ILE A 299 -9.82 0.09 -12.18
C ILE A 299 -9.97 0.03 -10.66
N LEU A 300 -8.90 0.17 -9.87
CA LEU A 300 -8.98 0.09 -8.42
C LEU A 300 -9.83 1.21 -7.81
N ASN A 301 -9.79 2.43 -8.36
CA ASN A 301 -10.72 3.47 -7.93
C ASN A 301 -12.17 3.09 -8.24
N LYS A 302 -12.47 2.59 -9.45
CA LYS A 302 -13.82 2.18 -9.83
C LYS A 302 -14.33 1.02 -8.94
N VAL A 303 -13.49 0.01 -8.70
CA VAL A 303 -13.79 -1.09 -7.77
C VAL A 303 -14.09 -0.54 -6.38
N LEU A 304 -13.28 0.39 -5.86
CA LEU A 304 -13.42 0.86 -4.50
C LEU A 304 -14.65 1.75 -4.26
N PHE A 305 -15.02 2.56 -5.26
CA PHE A 305 -16.02 3.62 -5.08
C PHE A 305 -17.37 3.33 -5.78
N GLU A 306 -17.39 2.48 -6.80
CA GLU A 306 -18.59 2.21 -7.61
C GLU A 306 -19.05 0.75 -7.44
N ASP A 307 -18.14 -0.22 -7.58
CA ASP A 307 -18.52 -1.60 -7.87
C ASP A 307 -18.02 -2.65 -6.86
N GLY A 308 -17.57 -2.24 -5.68
CA GLY A 308 -16.83 -3.14 -4.77
C GLY A 308 -17.61 -4.42 -4.39
N GLU A 309 -18.92 -4.29 -4.20
CA GLU A 309 -19.83 -5.41 -3.94
C GLU A 309 -19.83 -6.48 -5.04
N ILE A 310 -19.65 -6.09 -6.31
CA ILE A 310 -19.57 -7.03 -7.43
C ILE A 310 -18.35 -7.93 -7.28
N PHE A 311 -17.21 -7.37 -6.87
CA PHE A 311 -15.97 -8.11 -6.67
C PHE A 311 -15.96 -8.95 -5.39
N MET A 312 -16.96 -8.81 -4.53
CA MET A 312 -17.15 -9.65 -3.34
C MET A 312 -18.02 -10.90 -3.62
N LYS A 313 -18.62 -11.00 -4.81
CA LYS A 313 -19.42 -12.16 -5.22
C LYS A 313 -18.57 -13.41 -5.45
N LYS A 314 -19.25 -14.57 -5.45
CA LYS A 314 -18.66 -15.86 -5.84
C LYS A 314 -18.28 -15.87 -7.32
N ASP A 315 -17.37 -16.79 -7.68
CA ASP A 315 -16.78 -16.85 -9.02
C ASP A 315 -17.84 -17.03 -10.13
N ASP A 316 -18.88 -17.85 -9.91
CA ASP A 316 -19.93 -18.09 -10.92
C ASP A 316 -20.79 -16.85 -11.19
N GLU A 317 -21.13 -16.09 -10.13
CA GLU A 317 -21.90 -14.85 -10.23
C GLU A 317 -21.08 -13.75 -10.91
N LEU A 318 -19.79 -13.67 -10.58
CA LEU A 318 -18.88 -12.71 -11.18
C LEU A 318 -18.61 -13.03 -12.66
N ALA A 319 -18.45 -14.31 -13.01
CA ALA A 319 -18.35 -14.75 -14.39
C ALA A 319 -19.60 -14.36 -15.20
N SER A 320 -20.78 -14.55 -14.61
CA SER A 320 -22.06 -14.14 -15.22
C SER A 320 -22.14 -12.63 -15.42
N HIS A 321 -21.66 -11.84 -14.45
CA HIS A 321 -21.55 -10.38 -14.60
C HIS A 321 -20.63 -9.99 -15.76
N TYR A 322 -19.46 -10.61 -15.87
CA TYR A 322 -18.54 -10.34 -16.98
C TYR A 322 -19.14 -10.69 -18.34
N ASN A 323 -19.88 -11.78 -18.45
CA ASN A 323 -20.55 -12.15 -19.70
C ASN A 323 -21.62 -11.13 -20.09
N THR A 324 -22.35 -10.57 -19.12
CA THR A 324 -23.34 -9.51 -19.38
C THR A 324 -22.67 -8.26 -19.93
N LEU A 325 -21.50 -7.89 -19.39
CA LEU A 325 -20.76 -6.71 -19.82
C LEU A 325 -20.29 -6.77 -21.29
N ILE A 326 -20.10 -7.97 -21.86
CA ILE A 326 -19.69 -8.15 -23.26
C ILE A 326 -20.77 -7.63 -24.23
N PHE A 327 -22.03 -7.66 -23.83
CA PHE A 327 -23.17 -7.27 -24.67
C PHE A 327 -23.63 -5.82 -24.45
N THR A 328 -22.85 -5.00 -23.71
CA THR A 328 -23.10 -3.58 -23.43
C THR A 328 -22.04 -2.66 -24.04
#